data_AF-A0A5P2AV50-F1
#
_entry.id   AF-A0A5P2AV50-F1
#
_cell.length_a   1.000
_cell.length_b   1.000
_cell.length_c   1.000
_cell.angle_alpha   90.00
_cell.angle_beta   90.00
_cell.angle_gamma   90.00
#
_symmetry.space_group_name_H-M   'P 1'
#
loop_
_entity.id
_entity.type
_entity.pdbx_description
1 polymer ?
#
loop_
_entity_poly.entity_id
_entity_poly.type
_entity_poly.pdbx_seq_one_letter_code
_entity_poly.pdbx_strand_id
1 'polypeptide(L)'
;MADLIRALTLWARLVFGARNSGRHRGHTAPAFRPDPAPAPTPLQPPSPRSPYGLDVPIDGHESALVRPYLVAYDQRQERARQRQRRLALVLAADFGFDLDTRDLHGLEVA
;
A
#
# COMPACT_ATOMS: atom_id res chain seq x y z
N MET A 1 11.66 27.83 15.10
CA MET A 1 11.24 26.41 14.91
C MET A 1 10.26 26.24 13.75
N ALA A 2 9.17 27.04 13.69
CA ALA A 2 8.17 26.94 12.61
C ALA A 2 8.72 27.25 11.20
N ASP A 3 9.68 28.17 11.08
CA ASP A 3 10.27 28.53 9.77
C ASP A 3 11.13 27.42 9.17
N LEU A 4 11.81 26.64 10.01
CA LEU A 4 12.66 25.53 9.57
C LEU A 4 11.81 24.35 9.08
N ILE A 5 10.69 24.09 9.76
CA ILE A 5 9.68 23.12 9.32
C ILE A 5 9.05 23.58 7.99
N ARG A 6 8.75 24.88 7.84
CA ARG A 6 8.21 25.44 6.59
C ARG A 6 9.21 25.33 5.44
N ALA A 7 10.48 25.62 5.67
CA ALA A 7 11.54 25.47 4.67
C ALA A 7 11.72 24.01 4.25
N LEU A 8 11.75 23.08 5.20
CA LEU A 8 11.91 21.64 4.95
C LEU A 8 10.73 21.06 4.13
N THR A 9 9.51 21.45 4.48
CA THR A 9 8.29 21.00 3.78
C THR A 9 8.19 21.54 2.35
N LEU A 10 8.62 22.78 2.10
CA LEU A 10 8.72 23.35 0.76
C LEU A 10 9.79 22.64 -0.08
N TRP A 11 10.96 22.39 0.50
CA TRP A 11 12.04 21.67 -0.15
C TRP A 11 11.63 20.24 -0.55
N ALA A 12 10.99 19.50 0.36
CA ALA A 12 10.52 18.15 0.08
C ALA A 12 9.46 18.12 -1.04
N ARG A 13 8.55 19.10 -1.08
CA ARG A 13 7.57 19.22 -2.17
C ARG A 13 8.22 19.46 -3.53
N LEU A 14 9.27 20.28 -3.58
CA LEU A 14 10.03 20.53 -4.81
C LEU A 14 10.74 19.27 -5.32
N VAL A 15 11.32 18.48 -4.43
CA VAL A 15 12.07 17.27 -4.79
C VAL A 15 11.16 16.11 -5.25
N PHE A 16 10.01 15.94 -4.59
CA PHE A 16 9.13 14.78 -4.82
C PHE A 16 7.83 15.09 -5.58
N GLY A 17 7.46 16.36 -5.74
CA GLY A 17 6.12 16.77 -6.18
C GLY A 17 5.85 16.75 -7.69
N ALA A 18 6.81 16.35 -8.52
CA ALA A 18 6.70 16.47 -9.99
C ALA A 18 6.60 15.12 -10.74
N ARG A 19 6.24 14.01 -10.08
CA ARG A 19 6.23 12.68 -10.73
C ARG A 19 4.93 11.91 -10.68
N ASN A 20 3.79 12.59 -10.56
CA ASN A 20 2.51 11.91 -10.45
C ASN A 20 1.38 12.76 -11.03
N SER A 21 1.26 12.69 -12.36
CA SER A 21 -0.04 12.81 -13.03
C SER A 21 0.16 12.45 -14.50
N GLY A 22 0.62 11.21 -14.75
CA GLY A 22 0.38 10.55 -16.02
C GLY A 22 -1.12 10.35 -16.15
N ARG A 23 -1.83 11.37 -16.65
CA ARG A 23 -3.23 11.25 -17.02
C ARG A 23 -3.27 10.28 -18.20
N HIS A 24 -3.49 9.00 -17.90
CA HIS A 24 -4.03 8.07 -18.86
C HIS A 24 -5.40 8.60 -19.28
N ARG A 25 -5.41 9.48 -20.28
CA ARG A 25 -6.63 9.79 -21.02
C ARG A 25 -7.02 8.49 -21.71
N GLY A 26 -7.95 7.75 -21.11
CA GLY A 26 -8.68 6.72 -21.82
C GLY A 26 -9.34 7.42 -22.99
N HIS A 27 -8.88 7.14 -24.20
CA HIS A 27 -9.61 7.51 -25.39
C HIS A 27 -10.97 6.82 -25.28
N THR A 28 -12.03 7.61 -25.08
CA THR A 28 -13.39 7.14 -25.34
C THR A 28 -13.46 6.86 -26.84
N ALA A 29 -13.29 5.60 -27.21
CA ALA A 29 -13.63 5.14 -28.55
C ALA A 29 -15.12 5.42 -28.79
N PRO A 30 -15.53 5.87 -29.98
CA PRO A 30 -16.94 6.02 -30.30
C PRO A 30 -17.62 4.64 -30.14
N ALA A 31 -18.78 4.63 -29.49
CA ALA A 31 -19.58 3.43 -29.39
C ALA A 31 -20.04 3.03 -30.79
N PHE A 32 -19.45 1.98 -31.34
CA PHE A 32 -20.00 1.30 -32.50
C PHE A 32 -21.37 0.74 -32.10
N ARG A 33 -22.44 1.27 -32.69
CA ARG A 33 -23.77 0.65 -32.61
C ARG A 33 -23.88 -0.33 -33.79
N PRO A 34 -23.76 -1.64 -33.57
CA PRO A 34 -24.14 -2.60 -34.61
C PRO A 34 -25.64 -2.45 -34.88
N ASP A 35 -26.04 -2.61 -36.14
CA ASP A 35 -27.44 -2.85 -36.51
C ASP A 35 -28.00 -4.04 -35.71
N PRO A 36 -29.30 -4.04 -35.37
CA PRO A 36 -29.91 -5.16 -34.67
C PRO A 36 -29.81 -6.41 -35.54
N ALA A 37 -28.87 -7.28 -35.19
CA ALA A 37 -28.73 -8.59 -35.79
C ALA A 37 -29.97 -9.44 -35.49
N PRO A 38 -30.40 -10.34 -36.40
CA PRO A 38 -31.49 -11.27 -36.13
C PRO A 38 -31.23 -12.05 -34.85
N ALA A 39 -32.28 -12.26 -34.06
CA ALA A 39 -32.20 -12.92 -32.76
C ALA A 39 -31.48 -14.27 -32.88
N PRO A 40 -30.32 -14.46 -32.20
CA PRO A 40 -29.60 -15.71 -32.28
C PRO A 40 -30.43 -16.83 -31.63
N THR A 41 -30.46 -17.99 -32.28
CA THR A 41 -30.91 -19.25 -31.67
C THR A 41 -30.10 -19.46 -30.39
N PRO A 42 -30.69 -19.86 -29.25
CA PRO A 42 -29.94 -20.00 -28.01
C PRO A 42 -28.93 -21.16 -28.15
N LEU A 43 -27.71 -20.82 -28.54
CA LEU A 43 -26.56 -21.71 -28.49
C LEU A 43 -26.17 -21.90 -27.03
N GLN A 44 -25.96 -23.16 -26.63
CA GLN A 44 -25.41 -23.44 -25.31
C GLN A 44 -24.08 -22.70 -25.14
N PRO A 45 -23.87 -22.05 -23.99
CA PRO A 45 -22.61 -21.37 -23.74
C PRO A 45 -21.46 -22.40 -23.77
N PRO A 46 -20.29 -22.02 -24.29
CA PRO A 46 -19.12 -22.88 -24.27
C PRO A 46 -18.76 -23.25 -22.83
N SER A 47 -18.24 -24.47 -22.64
CA SER A 47 -17.76 -24.93 -21.33
C SER A 47 -16.82 -23.89 -20.71
N PRO A 48 -16.99 -23.56 -19.41
CA PRO A 48 -16.09 -22.67 -18.70
C PRO A 48 -14.65 -23.16 -18.85
N ARG A 49 -13.76 -22.28 -19.32
CA ARG A 49 -12.32 -22.57 -19.44
C ARG A 49 -11.52 -22.06 -18.24
N SER A 50 -12.13 -21.25 -17.37
CA SER A 50 -11.45 -20.75 -16.20
C SER A 50 -11.47 -21.82 -15.10
N PRO A 51 -10.39 -21.96 -14.33
CA PRO A 51 -10.36 -22.84 -13.16
C PRO A 51 -11.38 -22.42 -12.08
N TYR A 52 -11.95 -21.22 -12.17
CA TYR A 52 -12.98 -20.69 -11.28
C TYR A 52 -14.42 -20.90 -11.79
N GLY A 53 -14.58 -21.50 -12.98
CA GLY A 53 -15.88 -21.82 -13.57
C GLY A 53 -16.30 -23.27 -13.33
N LEU A 54 -15.62 -23.97 -12.42
CA LEU A 54 -15.97 -25.33 -12.02
C LEU A 54 -17.11 -25.28 -10.99
N ASP A 55 -18.16 -26.06 -11.22
CA ASP A 55 -19.24 -26.30 -10.25
C ASP A 55 -18.79 -27.15 -9.05
N VAL A 56 -17.49 -27.47 -8.97
CA VAL A 56 -16.90 -28.27 -7.90
C VAL A 56 -16.55 -27.36 -6.72
N PRO A 57 -17.03 -27.65 -5.50
CA PRO A 57 -16.66 -26.90 -4.32
C PRO A 57 -15.14 -26.91 -4.10
N ILE A 58 -14.55 -25.75 -3.91
CA ILE A 58 -13.13 -25.63 -3.56
C ILE A 58 -12.99 -25.91 -2.06
N ASP A 59 -12.17 -26.89 -1.69
CA ASP A 59 -11.81 -27.11 -0.29
C ASP A 59 -10.81 -26.04 0.17
N GLY A 60 -11.28 -25.12 1.01
CA GLY A 60 -10.46 -24.07 1.60
C GLY A 60 -9.38 -24.61 2.56
N HIS A 61 -9.51 -25.83 3.08
CA HIS A 61 -8.53 -26.44 3.95
C HIS A 61 -7.27 -26.92 3.21
N GLU A 62 -7.40 -27.29 1.93
CA GLU A 62 -6.26 -27.62 1.07
C GLU A 62 -5.47 -26.37 0.63
N SER A 63 -6.07 -25.19 0.77
CA SER A 63 -5.46 -23.91 0.37
C SER A 63 -4.86 -23.17 1.57
N ALA A 64 -3.53 -23.04 1.59
CA ALA A 64 -2.86 -22.26 2.63
C ALA A 64 -3.28 -20.78 2.59
N LEU A 65 -3.86 -20.28 3.68
CA LEU A 65 -4.23 -18.87 3.86
C LEU A 65 -2.99 -17.99 4.12
N VAL A 66 -2.09 -17.96 3.15
CA VAL A 66 -0.94 -17.05 3.19
C VAL A 66 -1.43 -15.67 2.74
N ARG A 67 -0.98 -14.61 3.43
CA ARG A 67 -1.17 -13.22 3.01
C ARG A 67 0.18 -12.64 2.58
N PRO A 68 0.64 -12.87 1.33
CA PRO A 68 1.98 -12.46 0.89
C PRO A 68 2.26 -10.97 1.12
N TYR A 69 1.22 -10.14 0.99
CA TYR A 69 1.32 -8.69 1.14
C TYR A 69 1.48 -8.23 2.58
N LEU A 70 1.04 -9.02 3.57
CA LEU A 70 1.27 -8.71 4.98
C LEU A 70 2.74 -8.88 5.35
N VAL A 71 3.38 -9.95 4.86
CA VAL A 71 4.80 -10.21 5.17
C VAL A 71 5.68 -9.04 4.73
N ALA A 72 5.45 -8.53 3.52
CA ALA A 72 6.17 -7.35 3.02
C ALA A 72 5.82 -6.05 3.77
N TYR A 73 4.60 -5.95 4.31
CA TYR A 73 4.20 -4.83 5.16
C TYR A 73 4.90 -4.89 6.53
N ASP A 74 4.90 -6.04 7.19
CA ASP A 74 5.49 -6.24 8.51
C ASP A 74 7.00 -6.04 8.49
N GLN A 75 7.69 -6.53 7.45
CA GLN A 75 9.13 -6.27 7.27
C GLN A 75 9.44 -4.78 7.10
N ARG A 76 8.60 -4.03 6.38
CA ARG A 76 8.79 -2.58 6.23
C ARG A 76 8.55 -1.85 7.55
N GLN A 77 7.49 -2.22 8.27
CA GLN A 77 7.20 -1.71 9.61
C GLN A 77 8.37 -1.93 10.57
N GLU A 78 8.93 -3.14 10.60
CA GLU A 78 10.03 -3.47 11.49
C GLU A 78 11.30 -2.69 11.14
N ARG A 79 11.64 -2.58 9.84
CA ARG A 79 12.77 -1.73 9.39
C ARG A 79 12.58 -0.27 9.77
N ALA A 80 11.36 0.26 9.67
CA ALA A 80 11.04 1.62 10.07
C ALA A 80 11.24 1.82 11.58
N ARG A 81 10.75 0.90 12.41
CA ARG A 81 10.95 0.91 13.87
C ARG A 81 12.43 0.85 14.25
N GLN A 82 13.20 -0.03 13.60
CA GLN A 82 14.65 -0.13 13.84
C GLN A 82 15.38 1.15 13.47
N ARG A 83 15.04 1.78 12.34
CA ARG A 83 15.58 3.08 11.95
C ARG A 83 15.24 4.17 12.96
N GLN A 84 14.00 4.22 13.42
CA GLN A 84 13.56 5.18 14.43
C GLN A 84 14.31 5.01 15.75
N ARG A 85 14.47 3.77 16.23
CA ARG A 85 15.25 3.48 17.46
C ARG A 85 16.70 3.92 17.33
N ARG A 86 17.35 3.62 16.20
CA ARG A 86 18.74 4.05 15.96
C ARG A 86 18.87 5.56 15.93
N LEU A 87 17.93 6.24 15.27
CA LEU A 87 17.91 7.70 15.21
C LEU A 87 17.71 8.30 16.60
N ALA A 88 16.75 7.77 17.39
CA ALA A 88 16.51 8.21 18.75
C ALA A 88 17.77 8.06 19.63
N LEU A 89 18.47 6.93 19.53
CA LEU A 89 19.73 6.70 20.26
C LEU A 89 20.82 7.72 19.89
N VAL A 90 21.01 7.97 18.59
CA VAL A 90 22.00 8.96 18.10
C VAL A 90 21.65 10.36 18.60
N LEU A 91 20.38 10.76 18.47
CA LEU A 91 19.94 12.08 18.92
C LEU A 91 20.05 12.25 20.44
N ALA A 92 19.74 11.22 21.21
CA ALA A 92 19.88 11.26 22.65
C ALA A 92 21.36 11.35 23.07
N ALA A 93 22.22 10.52 22.49
CA ALA A 93 23.63 10.44 22.86
C ALA A 93 24.44 11.68 22.43
N ASP A 94 24.27 12.14 21.20
CA ASP A 94 25.11 13.21 20.64
C ASP A 94 24.54 14.61 20.88
N PHE A 95 23.22 14.72 21.03
CA PHE A 95 22.53 16.01 21.09
C PHE A 95 21.62 16.18 22.32
N GLY A 96 21.45 15.15 23.16
CA GLY A 96 20.58 15.20 24.33
C GLY A 96 19.09 15.23 24.00
N PHE A 97 18.69 14.96 22.75
CA PHE A 97 17.29 14.92 22.33
C PHE A 97 16.74 13.49 22.44
N ASP A 98 15.94 13.22 23.47
CA ASP A 98 15.20 11.97 23.55
C ASP A 98 13.92 12.05 22.70
N LEU A 99 13.80 11.13 21.75
CA LEU A 99 12.61 10.97 20.91
C LEU A 99 11.71 9.83 21.38
N ASP A 100 12.12 9.07 22.41
CA ASP A 100 11.25 8.05 22.98
C ASP A 100 10.15 8.75 23.77
N THR A 101 8.91 8.58 23.31
CA THR A 101 7.72 9.19 23.94
C THR A 101 7.22 8.35 25.12
N ARG A 102 8.00 7.34 25.53
CA ARG A 102 7.70 6.49 26.67
C ARG A 102 8.11 7.27 27.92
N ASP A 103 7.12 7.68 28.71
CA ASP A 103 7.36 8.18 30.07
C ASP A 103 8.00 7.07 30.90
N LEU A 104 9.33 7.04 30.93
CA LEU A 104 10.10 6.33 31.93
C LEU A 104 10.17 7.24 33.15
N HIS A 105 9.03 7.43 33.84
CA HIS A 105 9.06 8.05 35.16
C HIS A 105 9.92 7.17 36.08
N GLY A 106 11.16 7.61 36.31
CA GLY A 106 12.03 7.02 37.30
C GLY A 106 11.36 7.15 38.66
N LEU A 107 10.97 6.02 39.24
CA LEU A 107 10.78 5.90 40.68
C LEU A 107 12.14 6.18 41.32
N GLU A 108 12.30 7.39 41.88
CA GLU A 108 13.34 7.67 42.85
C GLU A 108 13.19 6.64 43.98
N VAL A 109 14.16 5.74 44.10
CA VAL A 109 14.25 4.82 45.23
C VAL A 109 14.94 5.60 46.36
N ALA A 110 14.19 5.80 47.44
CA ALA A 110 14.61 6.48 48.67
C ALA A 110 15.62 5.66 49.49
#